data_AF-A0A7C7I3T9-F1
#
_entry.id   AF-A0A7C7I3T9-F1
#
_cell.length_a   1.000
_cell.length_b   1.000
_cell.length_c   1.000
_cell.angle_alpha   90.00
_cell.angle_beta   90.00
_cell.angle_gamma   90.00
#
_symmetry.space_group_name_H-M   'P 1'
#
loop_
_entity.id
_entity.type
_entity.pdbx_description
1 polymer ?
#
loop_
_entity_poly.entity_id
_entity_poly.type
_entity_poly.pdbx_seq_one_letter_code
_entity_poly.pdbx_strand_id
1 'polypeptide(L)'
;MKKGEIRIEQFFTPQDLQDLNTMDTEKRQQVIRNFRVHINSYLDHSYWFAMFLRSLRQGNPTVLDLLADNSNFQEKPKNMRVTFYYYNFSSPEEHKDGYWWTRKLLEQFSLDLSFAGNSGL
;
A
#
# COMPACT_ATOMS: atom_id res chain seq x y z
N MET A 1 5.36 1.46 -19.50
CA MET A 1 4.05 2.08 -19.14
C MET A 1 4.28 3.56 -18.89
N LYS A 2 3.49 4.44 -19.51
CA LYS A 2 3.55 5.88 -19.24
C LYS A 2 2.64 6.22 -18.04
N LYS A 3 3.05 7.16 -17.20
CA LYS A 3 2.38 7.57 -15.94
C LYS A 3 0.87 7.88 -16.10
N GLY A 4 0.47 8.37 -17.29
CA GLY A 4 -0.92 8.70 -17.62
C GLY A 4 -1.83 7.53 -18.03
N GLU A 5 -1.31 6.30 -18.10
CA GLU A 5 -2.08 5.11 -18.53
C GLU A 5 -2.55 4.24 -17.36
N ILE A 6 -2.07 4.51 -16.14
CA ILE A 6 -2.49 3.75 -14.96
C ILE A 6 -3.86 4.22 -14.54
N ARG A 7 -4.84 3.33 -14.70
CA ARG A 7 -6.20 3.55 -14.23
C ARG A 7 -6.39 2.94 -12.85
N ILE A 8 -7.15 3.60 -12.00
CA ILE A 8 -7.35 3.20 -10.60
C ILE A 8 -7.98 1.80 -10.50
N GLU A 9 -8.77 1.43 -11.50
CA GLU A 9 -9.41 0.12 -11.62
C GLU A 9 -8.38 -1.02 -11.70
N GLN A 10 -7.15 -0.73 -12.13
CA GLN A 10 -6.08 -1.72 -12.22
C GLN A 10 -5.57 -2.17 -10.85
N PHE A 11 -5.78 -1.36 -9.80
CA PHE A 11 -5.40 -1.71 -8.43
C PHE A 11 -6.42 -2.59 -7.71
N PHE A 12 -7.63 -2.67 -8.26
CA PHE A 12 -8.70 -3.50 -7.74
C PHE A 12 -8.62 -4.90 -8.37
N THR A 13 -8.96 -5.92 -7.59
CA THR A 13 -9.17 -7.26 -8.11
C THR A 13 -10.51 -7.33 -8.88
N PRO A 14 -10.75 -8.35 -9.73
CA PRO A 14 -12.05 -8.51 -10.38
C PRO A 14 -13.23 -8.56 -9.41
N GLN A 15 -13.02 -9.14 -8.22
CA GLN A 15 -14.02 -9.15 -7.15
C GLN A 15 -14.25 -7.74 -6.59
N ASP A 16 -13.18 -7.00 -6.30
CA ASP A 16 -13.29 -5.60 -5.84
C ASP A 16 -14.08 -4.73 -6.85
N LEU A 17 -13.87 -4.96 -8.15
CA LEU A 17 -14.61 -4.25 -9.20
C LEU A 17 -16.08 -4.66 -9.23
N GLN A 18 -16.40 -5.94 -9.02
CA GLN A 18 -17.78 -6.39 -8.86
C GLN A 18 -18.44 -5.76 -7.62
N ASP A 19 -17.75 -5.78 -6.48
CA ASP A 19 -18.23 -5.22 -5.23
C ASP A 19 -18.46 -3.71 -5.37
N LEU A 20 -17.51 -2.98 -5.96
CA LEU A 20 -17.65 -1.57 -6.29
C LEU A 20 -18.87 -1.30 -7.18
N ASN A 21 -19.14 -2.17 -8.16
CA ASN A 21 -20.26 -2.02 -9.07
C ASN A 21 -21.63 -2.32 -8.42
N THR A 22 -21.67 -3.07 -7.33
CA THR A 22 -22.90 -3.33 -6.55
C THR A 22 -23.16 -2.30 -5.45
N MET A 23 -22.14 -1.50 -5.06
CA MET A 23 -22.30 -0.40 -4.11
C MET A 23 -23.15 0.75 -4.66
N ASP A 24 -23.79 1.50 -3.75
CA ASP A 24 -24.43 2.77 -4.09
C ASP A 24 -23.42 3.78 -4.63
N THR A 25 -23.90 4.69 -5.47
CA THR A 25 -23.06 5.65 -6.19
C THR A 25 -22.23 6.52 -5.26
N GLU A 26 -22.75 6.92 -4.09
CA GLU A 26 -22.03 7.78 -3.16
C GLU A 26 -20.89 7.03 -2.48
N LYS A 27 -21.14 5.81 -1.97
CA LYS A 27 -20.10 4.96 -1.38
C LYS A 27 -19.02 4.58 -2.39
N ARG A 28 -19.41 4.23 -3.61
CA ARG A 28 -18.47 3.93 -4.71
C ARG A 28 -17.55 5.12 -4.99
N GLN A 29 -18.13 6.32 -5.10
CA GLN A 29 -17.37 7.55 -5.31
C GLN A 29 -16.46 7.87 -4.13
N GLN A 30 -16.89 7.61 -2.89
CA GLN A 30 -16.06 7.81 -1.70
C GLN A 30 -14.84 6.89 -1.68
N VAL A 31 -15.02 5.60 -1.97
CA VAL A 31 -13.92 4.62 -2.05
C VAL A 31 -12.91 5.05 -3.12
N ILE A 32 -13.39 5.42 -4.31
CA ILE A 32 -12.52 5.89 -5.40
C ILE A 32 -11.79 7.18 -5.03
N ARG A 33 -12.45 8.15 -4.38
CA ARG A 33 -11.83 9.41 -3.94
C ARG A 33 -10.75 9.18 -2.91
N ASN A 34 -11.02 8.43 -1.85
CA ASN A 34 -10.04 8.11 -0.81
C ASN A 34 -8.80 7.45 -1.42
N PHE A 35 -9.03 6.49 -2.32
CA PHE A 35 -7.95 5.80 -3.02
C PHE A 35 -7.14 6.75 -3.92
N ARG A 36 -7.80 7.61 -4.71
CA ARG A 36 -7.16 8.59 -5.60
C ARG A 36 -6.23 9.55 -4.86
N VAL A 37 -6.68 10.12 -3.74
CA VAL A 37 -5.90 11.13 -2.99
C VAL A 37 -4.55 10.55 -2.55
N HIS A 38 -4.56 9.32 -2.04
CA HIS A 38 -3.35 8.68 -1.56
C HIS A 38 -2.48 8.17 -2.71
N ILE A 39 -3.05 7.45 -3.68
CA ILE A 39 -2.26 6.80 -4.72
C ILE A 39 -1.73 7.74 -5.79
N ASN A 40 -2.40 8.86 -6.09
CA ASN A 40 -1.83 9.82 -7.03
C ASN A 40 -0.57 10.48 -6.46
N SER A 41 -0.53 10.79 -5.16
CA SER A 41 0.69 11.29 -4.51
C SER A 41 1.86 10.30 -4.65
N TYR A 42 1.62 8.99 -4.48
CA TYR A 42 2.69 7.99 -4.67
C TYR A 42 2.98 7.65 -6.12
N LEU A 43 2.00 7.58 -7.00
CA LEU A 43 2.26 7.44 -8.44
C LEU A 43 3.07 8.62 -8.94
N ASP A 44 2.90 9.79 -8.34
CA ASP A 44 3.64 10.97 -8.70
C ASP A 44 5.09 10.99 -8.28
N HIS A 45 5.40 10.46 -7.09
CA HIS A 45 6.74 10.51 -6.49
C HIS A 45 7.48 9.15 -6.44
N SER A 46 6.77 8.02 -6.51
CA SER A 46 7.32 6.67 -6.33
C SER A 46 6.45 5.59 -6.99
N TYR A 47 6.50 5.53 -8.33
CA TYR A 47 5.75 4.58 -9.15
C TYR A 47 5.95 3.11 -8.74
N TRP A 48 7.20 2.72 -8.44
CA TRP A 48 7.52 1.34 -8.06
C TRP A 48 6.77 0.92 -6.79
N PHE A 49 6.60 1.85 -5.85
CA PHE A 49 5.94 1.59 -4.58
C PHE A 49 4.44 1.35 -4.77
N ALA A 50 3.79 2.16 -5.62
CA ALA A 50 2.39 1.93 -5.98
C ALA A 50 2.17 0.56 -6.65
N MET A 51 3.07 0.17 -7.56
CA MET A 51 3.01 -1.14 -8.23
C MET A 51 3.30 -2.31 -7.27
N PHE A 52 4.14 -2.09 -6.27
CA PHE A 52 4.39 -3.04 -5.21
C PHE A 52 3.12 -3.27 -4.36
N LEU A 53 2.49 -2.19 -3.86
CA LEU A 53 1.23 -2.29 -3.10
C LEU A 53 0.11 -2.99 -3.89
N ARG A 54 0.03 -2.73 -5.20
CA ARG A 54 -0.88 -3.45 -6.11
C ARG A 54 -0.60 -4.95 -6.12
N SER A 55 0.67 -5.33 -6.24
CA SER A 55 1.07 -6.73 -6.30
C SER A 55 0.79 -7.46 -4.99
N LEU A 56 0.99 -6.79 -3.85
CA LEU A 56 0.60 -7.30 -2.53
C LEU A 56 -0.92 -7.53 -2.46
N ARG A 57 -1.73 -6.55 -2.88
CA ARG A 57 -3.21 -6.68 -2.90
C ARG A 57 -3.68 -7.84 -3.76
N GLN A 58 -3.04 -8.05 -4.91
CA GLN A 58 -3.40 -9.12 -5.83
C GLN A 58 -2.98 -10.51 -5.33
N GLY A 59 -2.15 -10.59 -4.28
CA GLY A 59 -1.56 -11.84 -3.81
C GLY A 59 -0.62 -12.43 -4.86
N ASN A 60 0.19 -11.61 -5.53
CA ASN A 60 1.09 -12.07 -6.58
C ASN A 60 2.21 -12.95 -5.97
N PRO A 61 2.27 -14.26 -6.25
CA PRO A 61 3.20 -15.17 -5.60
C PRO A 61 4.66 -14.78 -5.86
N THR A 62 5.00 -14.37 -7.08
CA THR A 62 6.37 -13.97 -7.44
C THR A 62 6.86 -12.77 -6.63
N VAL A 63 5.97 -11.86 -6.23
CA VAL A 63 6.33 -10.71 -5.38
C VAL A 63 6.36 -11.10 -3.91
N LEU A 64 5.41 -11.93 -3.46
CA LEU A 64 5.33 -12.40 -2.08
C LEU A 64 6.52 -13.28 -1.69
N ASP A 65 7.06 -14.07 -2.61
CA ASP A 65 8.24 -14.93 -2.39
C ASP A 65 9.53 -14.12 -2.18
N LEU A 66 9.53 -12.83 -2.53
CA LEU A 66 10.67 -11.93 -2.31
C LEU A 66 10.66 -11.26 -0.92
N LEU A 67 9.56 -11.38 -0.18
CA LEU A 67 9.45 -10.80 1.15
C LEU A 67 10.17 -11.69 2.16
N ALA A 68 10.91 -11.08 3.08
CA ALA A 68 11.58 -11.80 4.17
C ALA A 68 10.59 -12.54 5.08
N ASP A 69 9.38 -12.00 5.22
CA ASP A 69 8.23 -12.64 5.88
C ASP A 69 6.96 -12.35 5.06
N ASN A 70 6.31 -13.40 4.59
CA ASN A 70 5.06 -13.34 3.82
C ASN A 70 3.90 -14.10 4.51
N SER A 71 4.08 -14.55 5.75
CA SER A 71 3.11 -15.36 6.49
C SER A 71 1.72 -14.70 6.61
N ASN A 72 1.68 -13.37 6.71
CA ASN A 72 0.45 -12.59 6.80
C ASN A 72 -0.27 -12.39 5.45
N PHE A 73 0.31 -12.88 4.35
CA PHE A 73 -0.23 -12.72 2.98
C PHE A 73 -0.72 -14.02 2.35
N GLN A 74 -0.96 -15.06 3.18
CA GLN A 74 -1.57 -16.34 2.76
C GLN A 74 -2.94 -16.14 2.07
N GLU A 75 -3.68 -15.11 2.49
CA GLU A 75 -4.88 -14.62 1.81
C GLU A 75 -4.68 -13.19 1.30
N LYS A 76 -5.41 -12.80 0.24
CA LYS A 76 -5.33 -11.44 -0.33
C LYS A 76 -5.71 -10.41 0.74
N PRO A 77 -4.82 -9.47 1.12
CA PRO A 77 -5.05 -8.59 2.26
C PRO A 77 -6.25 -7.68 2.01
N LYS A 78 -7.21 -7.69 2.95
CA LYS A 78 -8.41 -6.82 2.92
C LYS A 78 -8.12 -5.39 3.40
N ASN A 79 -7.13 -5.27 4.27
CA ASN A 79 -6.63 -4.01 4.79
C ASN A 79 -5.10 -4.01 4.69
N MET A 80 -4.52 -2.87 4.32
CA MET A 80 -3.08 -2.66 4.39
C MET A 80 -2.80 -1.36 5.14
N ARG A 81 -1.95 -1.42 6.16
CA ARG A 81 -1.41 -0.26 6.85
C ARG A 81 0.04 -0.06 6.44
N VAL A 82 0.37 1.11 5.94
CA VAL A 82 1.75 1.51 5.62
C VAL A 82 2.22 2.54 6.63
N THR A 83 3.37 2.27 7.25
CA THR A 83 4.10 3.21 8.10
C THR A 83 5.45 3.51 7.47
N PHE A 84 5.92 4.74 7.61
CA PHE A 84 7.23 5.14 7.11
C PHE A 84 8.17 5.43 8.27
N TYR A 85 9.45 5.20 8.01
CA TYR A 85 10.52 5.54 8.93
C TYR A 85 11.53 6.41 8.20
N TYR A 86 12.04 7.43 8.88
CA TYR A 86 13.26 8.11 8.47
C TYR A 86 14.46 7.29 8.91
N TYR A 87 15.27 6.87 7.95
CA TYR A 87 16.54 6.20 8.21
C TYR A 87 17.67 7.23 8.20
N ASN A 88 18.50 7.18 9.24
CA ASN A 88 19.73 7.95 9.33
C ASN A 88 20.90 7.00 9.50
N PHE A 89 22.09 7.39 9.04
CA PHE A 89 23.29 6.64 9.38
C PHE A 89 23.46 6.59 10.90
N SER A 90 23.86 5.44 11.41
CA SER A 90 24.19 5.26 12.82
C SER A 90 25.39 6.09 13.24
N SER A 91 25.47 6.43 14.53
CA SER A 91 26.66 7.07 15.09
C SER A 91 27.86 6.12 15.07
N PRO A 92 29.11 6.63 15.21
CA PRO A 92 30.29 5.77 15.30
C PRO A 92 30.23 4.76 16.45
N GLU A 93 29.58 5.11 17.56
CA GLU A 93 29.35 4.22 18.71
C GLU A 93 28.37 3.11 18.35
N GLU A 94 27.21 3.46 17.78
CA GLU A 94 26.20 2.49 17.35
C GLU A 94 26.71 1.56 16.23
N HIS A 95 27.58 2.08 15.36
CA HIS A 95 28.21 1.28 14.30
C HIS A 95 29.19 0.24 14.85
N LYS A 96 29.88 0.52 15.96
CA LYS A 96 30.73 -0.49 16.64
C LYS A 96 29.90 -1.66 17.16
N ASP A 97 28.64 -1.41 17.49
CA ASP A 97 27.67 -2.42 17.91
C ASP A 97 26.97 -3.11 16.72
N GLY A 98 27.40 -2.80 15.49
CA GLY A 98 26.91 -3.44 14.26
C GLY A 98 25.69 -2.77 13.63
N TYR A 99 25.22 -1.65 14.16
CA TYR A 99 24.11 -0.90 13.55
C TYR A 99 24.61 0.00 12.42
N TRP A 100 24.09 -0.23 11.21
CA TRP A 100 24.40 0.62 10.04
C TRP A 100 23.48 1.83 9.94
N TRP A 101 22.25 1.70 10.44
CA TRP A 101 21.22 2.72 10.37
C TRP A 101 20.41 2.76 11.66
N THR A 102 20.02 3.97 12.06
CA THR A 102 18.93 4.20 13.00
C THR A 102 17.66 4.57 12.24
N ARG A 103 16.49 4.28 12.83
CA ARG A 103 15.20 4.60 12.23
C ARG A 103 14.30 5.33 13.21
N LYS A 104 13.62 6.38 12.74
CA LYS A 104 12.59 7.10 13.49
C LYS A 104 11.25 6.96 12.77
N LEU A 105 10.21 6.53 13.49
CA LEU A 105 8.86 6.45 12.94
C LEU A 105 8.39 7.85 12.50
N LEU A 106 7.76 7.91 11.33
CA LEU A 106 7.10 9.12 10.86
C LEU A 106 5.69 9.20 11.46
N GLU A 107 5.59 9.75 12.68
CA GLU A 107 4.38 9.71 13.51
C GLU A 107 3.15 10.44 12.94
N GLN A 108 3.31 11.19 11.85
CA GLN A 108 2.22 11.89 11.16
C GLN A 108 1.82 11.23 9.84
N PHE A 109 2.30 10.01 9.60
CA PHE A 109 1.99 9.27 8.39
C PHE A 109 1.52 7.84 8.74
N SER A 110 0.26 7.58 8.47
CA SER A 110 -0.29 6.23 8.29
C SER A 110 -1.14 6.25 7.03
N LEU A 111 -0.89 5.29 6.14
CA LEU A 111 -1.79 5.03 5.02
C LEU A 111 -2.55 3.74 5.31
N ASP A 112 -3.84 3.89 5.58
CA ASP A 112 -4.76 2.78 5.76
C ASP A 112 -5.54 2.58 4.45
N LEU A 113 -5.20 1.50 3.72
CA LEU A 113 -5.92 1.07 2.52
C LEU A 113 -6.93 0.01 2.92
N SER A 114 -8.20 0.40 3.00
CA SER A 114 -9.32 -0.53 3.13
C SER A 114 -9.89 -0.86 1.76
N PHE A 115 -9.99 -2.15 1.44
CA PHE A 115 -10.56 -2.65 0.20
C PHE A 115 -11.96 -3.27 0.40
N ALA A 116 -12.40 -3.40 1.65
CA ALA A 116 -13.76 -3.79 1.97
C ALA A 116 -14.65 -2.53 2.01
N GLY A 117 -15.79 -2.55 1.32
CA GLY A 117 -16.81 -1.52 1.53
C GLY A 117 -17.15 -1.47 3.01
N ASN A 118 -16.96 -0.30 3.64
CA ASN A 118 -17.21 -0.07 5.07
C ASN A 118 -18.53 -0.73 5.50
N SER A 119 -18.40 -1.85 6.19
CA SER A 119 -19.44 -2.42 7.04
C SER A 119 -19.03 -2.06 8.46
N GLY A 120 -19.37 -0.82 8.84
CA GLY A 120 -19.47 -0.32 10.22
C GLY A 120 -18.27 -0.48 11.14
N LEU A 121 -17.68 0.64 11.56
CA LEU A 121 -17.85 1.21 12.90
C LEU A 121 -17.43 2.69 12.87
#